data_AF-A0A7T5RUU9-F1
#
_entry.id   AF-A0A7T5RUU9-F1
#
_cell.length_a   1.000
_cell.length_b   1.000
_cell.length_c   1.000
_cell.angle_alpha   90.00
_cell.angle_beta   90.00
_cell.angle_gamma   90.00
#
_symmetry.space_group_name_H-M   'P 1'
#
loop_
_entity.id
_entity.type
_entity.pdbx_description
1 polymer ?
#
loop_
_entity_poly.entity_id
_entity_poly.type
_entity_poly.pdbx_seq_one_letter_code
_entity_poly.pdbx_strand_id
1 'polypeptide(L)'
;MKMKKVPIILTKPRIIVAAIVGLLIAVGGYTYWSAQVWNNYETSYAAWKQDLDHDIDAALQLPTTTSDERSKKVAELKAVVMTIKENQSACDISGAVAWQQNVGGLGAKIKACEEMMRPVVGYSSKLDSTLAYLEAERRLADIISSTATNTKQTEKTWDAQVASWSKAINDINSLQVSDNFVATKEYAIKYAKKMESTWKSLVIAHKAKNKANYLKAYAEITRAHEMLTVLASDSQARLKVILSDLQASYDTLK
;
A
#
# COMPACT_ATOMS: atom_id res chain seq x y z
N MET A 1 -6.71 41.63 76.27
CA MET A 1 -7.81 41.18 75.37
C MET A 1 -7.43 39.80 74.82
N LYS A 2 -7.93 38.71 75.39
CA LYS A 2 -7.59 37.33 74.97
C LYS A 2 -8.62 36.85 73.95
N MET A 3 -8.22 36.63 72.69
CA MET A 3 -9.10 36.02 71.69
C MET A 3 -9.30 34.54 72.02
N LYS A 4 -10.54 34.15 72.32
CA LYS A 4 -10.95 32.74 72.40
C LYS A 4 -10.95 32.16 70.98
N LYS A 5 -10.03 31.23 70.69
CA LYS A 5 -10.15 30.33 69.54
C LYS A 5 -11.27 29.35 69.82
N VAL A 6 -12.38 29.45 69.08
CA VAL A 6 -13.47 28.47 69.09
C VAL A 6 -13.03 27.28 68.23
N PRO A 7 -12.88 26.07 68.78
CA PRO A 7 -12.57 24.90 67.98
C PRO A 7 -13.80 24.55 67.12
N ILE A 8 -13.62 24.52 65.81
CA ILE A 8 -14.62 24.02 64.87
C ILE A 8 -14.68 22.50 65.07
N ILE A 9 -15.62 22.04 65.89
CA ILE A 9 -15.90 20.61 66.03
C ILE A 9 -16.73 20.21 64.80
N LEU A 10 -16.06 19.69 63.76
CA LEU A 10 -16.73 19.01 62.67
C LEU A 10 -17.34 17.71 63.22
N THR A 11 -18.64 17.75 63.52
CA THR A 11 -19.42 16.56 63.87
C THR A 11 -19.41 15.58 62.69
N LYS A 12 -19.00 14.32 62.94
CA LYS A 12 -18.95 13.19 61.98
C LYS A 12 -20.02 13.18 60.86
N PRO A 13 -21.32 13.47 61.10
CA PRO A 13 -22.33 13.55 60.02
C PRO A 13 -22.06 14.62 58.95
N ARG A 14 -21.44 15.75 59.27
CA ARG A 14 -21.12 16.81 58.28
C ARG A 14 -19.98 16.40 57.35
N ILE A 15 -19.01 15.63 57.84
CA ILE A 15 -17.93 15.05 57.03
C ILE A 15 -18.51 14.01 56.07
N ILE A 16 -19.45 13.18 56.53
CA ILE A 16 -20.12 12.18 55.71
C ILE A 16 -20.96 12.83 54.61
N VAL A 17 -21.74 13.87 54.92
CA VAL A 17 -22.53 14.61 53.91
C VAL A 17 -21.62 15.30 52.89
N ALA A 18 -20.53 15.95 53.32
CA ALA A 18 -19.56 16.56 52.41
C ALA A 18 -18.86 15.53 51.52
N ALA A 19 -18.53 14.35 52.06
CA ALA A 19 -17.95 13.25 51.30
C ALA A 19 -18.93 12.69 50.26
N ILE A 20 -20.21 12.52 50.62
CA ILE A 20 -21.26 12.05 49.70
C ILE A 20 -21.50 13.07 48.58
N VAL A 21 -21.59 14.36 48.91
CA VAL A 21 -21.76 15.43 47.92
C VAL A 21 -20.54 15.50 46.98
N GLY A 22 -19.32 15.38 47.51
CA GLY A 22 -18.11 15.33 46.69
C GLY A 22 -18.08 14.11 45.75
N LEU A 23 -18.56 12.96 46.22
CA LEU A 23 -18.64 11.74 45.42
C LEU A 23 -19.70 11.85 44.31
N LEU A 24 -20.84 12.47 44.58
CA LEU A 24 -21.87 12.75 43.57
C LEU A 24 -21.39 13.73 42.50
N ILE A 25 -20.63 14.77 42.87
CA ILE A 25 -20.02 15.71 41.91
C ILE A 25 -18.97 14.99 41.05
N ALA A 26 -18.14 14.13 41.64
CA ALA A 26 -17.15 13.35 40.90
C ALA A 26 -17.80 12.36 39.92
N VAL A 27 -18.87 11.67 40.33
CA VAL A 27 -19.66 10.80 39.46
C VAL A 27 -20.33 11.60 38.34
N GLY A 28 -20.96 12.73 38.66
CA GLY A 28 -21.57 13.62 37.67
C GLY A 28 -20.56 14.11 36.63
N GLY A 29 -19.41 14.62 37.07
CA GLY A 29 -18.32 15.04 36.19
C GLY A 29 -17.79 13.91 35.31
N TYR A 30 -17.62 12.71 35.87
CA TYR A 30 -17.20 11.54 35.11
C TYR A 30 -18.24 11.11 34.07
N THR A 31 -19.54 11.11 34.41
CA THR A 31 -20.61 10.76 33.46
C THR A 31 -20.72 11.76 32.31
N TYR A 32 -20.60 13.06 32.57
CA TYR A 32 -20.57 14.10 31.54
C TYR A 32 -19.35 13.95 30.62
N TRP A 33 -18.16 13.81 31.20
CA TRP A 33 -16.92 13.62 30.45
C TRP A 33 -16.96 12.34 29.60
N SER A 34 -17.43 11.23 30.17
CA SER A 34 -17.66 9.96 29.47
C SER A 34 -18.62 10.14 28.28
N ALA A 35 -19.77 10.77 28.48
CA ALA A 35 -20.73 11.04 27.41
C ALA A 35 -20.11 11.88 26.28
N GLN A 36 -19.26 12.85 26.62
CA GLN A 36 -18.55 13.68 25.66
C GLN A 36 -17.53 12.87 24.85
N VAL A 37 -16.78 11.96 25.50
CA VAL A 37 -15.85 11.05 24.81
C VAL A 37 -16.60 10.18 23.78
N TRP A 38 -17.76 9.65 24.15
CA TRP A 38 -18.60 8.84 23.24
C TRP A 38 -19.23 9.65 22.10
N ASN A 39 -19.65 10.89 22.35
CA ASN A 39 -20.21 11.75 21.31
C ASN A 39 -19.14 12.23 20.31
N ASN A 40 -17.94 12.53 20.81
CA ASN A 40 -16.79 12.85 19.97
C ASN A 40 -16.36 11.64 19.14
N TYR A 41 -16.39 10.43 19.71
CA TYR A 41 -16.10 9.19 18.99
C TYR A 41 -17.01 9.01 17.77
N GLU A 42 -18.32 9.20 17.90
CA GLU A 42 -19.26 9.09 16.77
C GLU A 42 -19.05 10.19 15.71
N THR A 43 -18.84 11.43 16.15
CA THR A 43 -18.70 12.57 15.23
C THR A 43 -17.37 12.51 14.47
N SER A 44 -16.27 12.20 15.15
CA SER A 44 -14.94 12.07 14.55
C SER A 44 -14.88 10.88 13.58
N TYR A 45 -15.53 9.77 13.91
CA TYR A 45 -15.60 8.62 13.02
C TYR A 45 -16.39 8.92 11.74
N ALA A 46 -17.57 9.54 11.86
CA ALA A 46 -18.40 9.88 10.70
C ALA A 46 -17.70 10.85 9.74
N ALA A 47 -17.02 11.88 10.29
CA ALA A 47 -16.24 12.83 9.50
C ALA A 47 -15.07 12.14 8.79
N TRP A 48 -14.29 11.32 9.52
CA TRP A 48 -13.17 10.58 8.92
C TRP A 48 -13.61 9.65 7.80
N LYS A 49 -14.73 8.93 7.97
CA LYS A 49 -15.26 8.05 6.93
C LYS A 49 -15.65 8.83 5.66
N GLN A 50 -16.30 9.97 5.83
CA GLN A 50 -16.70 10.82 4.71
C GLN A 50 -15.48 11.35 3.93
N ASP A 51 -14.44 11.77 4.64
CA ASP A 51 -13.18 12.22 4.02
C ASP A 51 -12.48 11.07 3.29
N LEU A 52 -12.45 9.87 3.89
CA LEU A 52 -11.87 8.68 3.28
C LEU A 52 -12.60 8.27 1.98
N ASP A 53 -13.93 8.25 1.98
CA ASP A 53 -14.72 7.91 0.80
C ASP A 53 -14.44 8.91 -0.35
N HIS A 54 -14.36 10.20 -0.02
CA HIS A 54 -14.00 11.25 -0.98
C HIS A 54 -12.60 11.03 -1.57
N ASP A 55 -11.60 10.76 -0.74
CA ASP A 55 -10.22 10.56 -1.18
C ASP A 55 -10.06 9.30 -2.05
N ILE A 56 -10.77 8.22 -1.73
CA ILE A 56 -10.78 7.02 -2.56
C ILE A 56 -11.44 7.28 -3.92
N ASP A 57 -12.62 7.91 -3.95
CA ASP A 57 -13.30 8.25 -5.21
C ASP A 57 -12.41 9.15 -6.08
N ALA A 58 -11.76 10.16 -5.49
CA ALA A 58 -10.85 11.05 -6.20
C ALA A 58 -9.65 10.30 -6.80
N ALA A 59 -9.02 9.40 -6.03
CA ALA A 59 -7.89 8.61 -6.49
C ALA A 59 -8.28 7.62 -7.61
N LEU A 60 -9.44 6.98 -7.50
CA LEU A 60 -9.91 5.99 -8.49
C LEU A 60 -10.36 6.63 -9.81
N GLN A 61 -10.86 7.87 -9.78
CA GLN A 61 -11.24 8.61 -10.98
C GLN A 61 -10.04 9.11 -11.80
N LEU A 62 -8.82 9.06 -11.25
CA LEU A 62 -7.63 9.48 -12.01
C LEU A 62 -7.42 8.60 -13.24
N PRO A 63 -7.08 9.21 -14.39
CA PRO A 63 -6.77 8.48 -15.62
C PRO A 63 -5.50 7.64 -15.46
N THR A 64 -5.30 6.67 -16.35
CA THR A 64 -4.14 5.77 -16.35
C THR A 64 -3.54 5.61 -17.74
N THR A 65 -3.80 6.57 -18.62
CA THR A 65 -3.44 6.52 -20.05
C THR A 65 -1.94 6.73 -20.22
N THR A 66 -1.37 7.70 -19.50
CA THR A 66 0.06 8.00 -19.55
C THR A 66 0.82 7.40 -18.36
N SER A 67 2.15 7.42 -18.43
CA SER A 67 3.01 6.99 -17.31
C SER A 67 2.89 7.92 -16.10
N ASP A 68 2.78 9.23 -16.35
CA ASP A 68 2.66 10.25 -15.30
C ASP A 68 1.30 10.16 -14.59
N GLU A 69 0.23 9.94 -15.36
CA GLU A 69 -1.12 9.70 -14.81
C GLU A 69 -1.17 8.47 -13.91
N ARG A 70 -0.53 7.37 -14.34
CA ARG A 70 -0.39 6.16 -13.51
C ARG A 70 0.39 6.42 -12.23
N SER A 71 1.50 7.16 -12.33
CA SER A 71 2.32 7.51 -11.18
C SER A 71 1.58 8.39 -10.18
N LYS A 72 0.78 9.35 -10.67
CA LYS A 72 -0.09 10.19 -9.82
C LYS A 72 -1.16 9.36 -9.13
N LYS A 73 -1.85 8.48 -9.86
CA LYS A 73 -2.86 7.58 -9.29
C LYS A 73 -2.29 6.72 -8.17
N VAL A 74 -1.10 6.15 -8.37
CA VAL A 74 -0.34 5.41 -7.35
C VAL A 74 -0.05 6.27 -6.12
N ALA A 75 0.35 7.53 -6.30
CA ALA A 75 0.65 8.43 -5.19
C ALA A 75 -0.60 8.77 -4.35
N GLU A 76 -1.73 9.09 -4.99
CA GLU A 76 -2.99 9.37 -4.28
C GLU A 76 -3.49 8.13 -3.53
N LEU A 77 -3.46 6.97 -4.20
CA LEU A 77 -3.81 5.70 -3.56
C LEU A 77 -2.90 5.37 -2.36
N LYS A 78 -1.62 5.74 -2.42
CA LYS A 78 -0.71 5.60 -1.27
C LYS A 78 -1.05 6.54 -0.13
N ALA A 79 -1.49 7.77 -0.43
CA ALA A 79 -1.97 8.72 0.58
C ALA A 79 -3.20 8.16 1.31
N VAL A 80 -4.17 7.60 0.57
CA VAL A 80 -5.34 6.90 1.14
C VAL A 80 -4.91 5.79 2.10
N VAL A 81 -3.95 4.95 1.73
CA VAL A 81 -3.45 3.88 2.61
C VAL A 81 -2.85 4.45 3.90
N MET A 82 -2.08 5.53 3.82
CA MET A 82 -1.50 6.18 4.99
C MET A 82 -2.59 6.69 5.93
N THR A 83 -3.60 7.39 5.39
CA THR A 83 -4.75 7.86 6.16
C THR A 83 -5.47 6.71 6.86
N ILE A 84 -5.68 5.57 6.19
CA ILE A 84 -6.28 4.38 6.81
C ILE A 84 -5.40 3.86 7.96
N LYS A 85 -4.08 3.71 7.75
CA LYS A 85 -3.15 3.18 8.75
C LYS A 85 -3.06 4.09 9.99
N GLU A 86 -3.01 5.40 9.79
CA GLU A 86 -2.97 6.38 10.88
C GLU A 86 -4.26 6.36 11.71
N ASN A 87 -5.38 5.96 11.11
CA ASN A 87 -6.69 5.90 11.76
C ASN A 87 -7.14 4.46 12.09
N GLN A 88 -6.26 3.46 12.04
CA GLN A 88 -6.63 2.08 12.44
C GLN A 88 -7.06 2.00 13.91
N SER A 89 -6.50 2.85 14.77
CA SER A 89 -6.91 2.98 16.17
C SER A 89 -8.13 3.89 16.38
N ALA A 90 -8.80 4.36 15.31
CA ALA A 90 -9.97 5.23 15.44
C ALA A 90 -11.15 4.53 16.12
N CYS A 91 -11.21 3.19 16.04
CA CYS A 91 -12.21 2.42 16.78
C CYS A 91 -11.81 2.15 18.24
N ASP A 92 -10.56 2.44 18.63
CA ASP A 92 -10.10 2.23 19.99
C ASP A 92 -10.68 3.30 20.91
N ILE A 93 -11.10 2.85 22.10
CA ILE A 93 -11.63 3.71 23.13
C ILE A 93 -10.62 3.79 24.26
N SER A 94 -10.45 4.99 24.82
CA SER A 94 -9.57 5.21 25.97
C SER A 94 -9.87 4.21 27.10
N GLY A 95 -8.82 3.58 27.64
CA GLY A 95 -8.94 2.58 28.70
C GLY A 95 -9.71 3.07 29.94
N ALA A 96 -9.74 4.39 30.18
CA ALA A 96 -10.48 5.01 31.27
C ALA A 96 -12.00 4.86 31.16
N VAL A 97 -12.54 4.76 29.93
CA VAL A 97 -13.98 4.57 29.65
C VAL A 97 -14.29 3.22 29.00
N ALA A 98 -13.27 2.45 28.60
CA ALA A 98 -13.44 1.15 27.95
C ALA A 98 -14.32 0.16 28.75
N TRP A 99 -14.30 0.20 30.09
CA TRP A 99 -15.16 -0.65 30.92
C TRP A 99 -16.67 -0.43 30.67
N GLN A 100 -17.06 0.74 30.18
CA GLN A 100 -18.45 1.09 29.86
C GLN A 100 -18.97 0.37 28.61
N GLN A 101 -18.11 -0.30 27.84
CA GLN A 101 -18.54 -1.13 26.71
C GLN A 101 -19.53 -2.25 27.11
N ASN A 102 -19.47 -2.68 28.37
CA ASN A 102 -20.37 -3.70 28.93
C ASN A 102 -21.72 -3.12 29.42
N VAL A 103 -21.90 -1.81 29.34
CA VAL A 103 -23.09 -1.10 29.81
C VAL A 103 -23.82 -0.50 28.61
N GLY A 104 -25.02 -1.00 28.31
CA GLY A 104 -26.03 -0.43 27.41
C GLY A 104 -25.52 0.10 26.07
N GLY A 105 -25.66 -0.65 24.97
CA GLY A 105 -25.53 -0.17 23.58
C GLY A 105 -24.14 0.31 23.13
N LEU A 106 -23.26 0.72 24.04
CA LEU A 106 -21.94 1.29 23.77
C LEU A 106 -20.96 0.26 23.18
N GLY A 107 -20.97 -0.97 23.67
CA GLY A 107 -20.21 -2.07 23.05
C GLY A 107 -20.68 -2.42 21.64
N ALA A 108 -21.96 -2.19 21.32
CA ALA A 108 -22.46 -2.36 19.95
C ALA A 108 -21.90 -1.28 19.00
N LYS A 109 -21.61 -0.07 19.51
CA LYS A 109 -20.99 1.01 18.72
C LYS A 109 -19.53 0.68 18.35
N ILE A 110 -18.76 0.13 19.29
CA ILE A 110 -17.38 -0.34 19.01
C ILE A 110 -17.40 -1.43 17.94
N LYS A 111 -18.26 -2.44 18.11
CA LYS A 111 -18.41 -3.53 17.12
C LYS A 111 -18.84 -3.01 15.75
N ALA A 112 -19.76 -2.05 15.69
CA ALA A 112 -20.16 -1.42 14.44
C ALA A 112 -18.99 -0.69 13.78
N CYS A 113 -18.15 0.02 14.55
CA CYS A 113 -16.92 0.64 14.06
C CYS A 113 -15.95 -0.41 13.49
N GLU A 114 -15.67 -1.49 14.23
CA GLU A 114 -14.81 -2.59 13.78
C GLU A 114 -15.33 -3.30 12.52
N GLU A 115 -16.64 -3.55 12.45
CA GLU A 115 -17.30 -4.15 11.30
C GLU A 115 -17.19 -3.26 10.05
N MET A 116 -17.30 -1.94 10.22
CA MET A 116 -17.10 -0.97 9.15
C MET A 116 -15.63 -0.77 8.77
N MET A 117 -14.70 -0.89 9.72
CA MET A 117 -13.25 -0.80 9.46
C MET A 117 -12.70 -2.02 8.73
N ARG A 118 -13.25 -3.20 8.99
CA ARG A 118 -12.79 -4.45 8.39
C ARG A 118 -12.68 -4.39 6.85
N PRO A 119 -13.70 -3.94 6.10
CA PRO A 119 -13.58 -3.86 4.65
C PRO A 119 -12.62 -2.73 4.21
N VAL A 120 -12.49 -1.63 4.98
CA VAL A 120 -11.51 -0.55 4.72
C VAL A 120 -10.07 -1.07 4.86
N VAL A 121 -9.77 -1.86 5.89
CA VAL A 121 -8.48 -2.52 6.06
C VAL A 121 -8.23 -3.54 4.95
N GLY A 122 -9.27 -4.29 4.54
CA GLY A 122 -9.19 -5.21 3.40
C GLY A 122 -8.86 -4.49 2.08
N TYR A 123 -9.50 -3.34 1.83
CA TYR A 123 -9.20 -2.48 0.69
C TYR A 123 -7.77 -1.95 0.75
N SER A 124 -7.32 -1.44 1.91
CA SER A 124 -5.95 -0.97 2.13
C SER A 124 -4.90 -2.06 1.83
N SER A 125 -5.15 -3.30 2.24
CA SER A 125 -4.26 -4.43 1.95
C SER A 125 -4.16 -4.74 0.45
N LYS A 126 -5.30 -4.76 -0.27
CA LYS A 126 -5.30 -4.92 -1.73
C LYS A 126 -4.61 -3.75 -2.43
N LEU A 127 -4.77 -2.55 -1.88
CA LEU A 127 -4.13 -1.35 -2.40
C LEU A 127 -2.62 -1.41 -2.24
N ASP A 128 -2.13 -1.79 -1.06
CA ASP A 128 -0.70 -2.06 -0.81
C ASP A 128 -0.14 -3.10 -1.79
N SER A 129 -0.87 -4.21 -2.03
CA SER A 129 -0.45 -5.21 -3.01
C SER A 129 -0.41 -4.66 -4.44
N THR A 130 -1.32 -3.76 -4.80
CA THR A 130 -1.37 -3.14 -6.13
C THR A 130 -0.19 -2.19 -6.32
N LEU A 131 0.11 -1.38 -5.30
CA LEU A 131 1.27 -0.48 -5.28
C LEU A 131 2.58 -1.27 -5.38
N ALA A 132 2.71 -2.37 -4.64
CA ALA A 132 3.88 -3.24 -4.71
C ALA A 132 4.07 -3.86 -6.11
N TYR A 133 2.98 -4.26 -6.78
CA TYR A 133 3.03 -4.76 -8.16
C TYR A 133 3.52 -3.67 -9.13
N LEU A 134 2.93 -2.47 -9.07
CA LEU A 134 3.29 -1.34 -9.95
C LEU A 134 4.73 -0.88 -9.74
N GLU A 135 5.21 -0.86 -8.50
CA GLU A 135 6.60 -0.52 -8.21
C GLU A 135 7.58 -1.56 -8.76
N ALA A 136 7.27 -2.85 -8.60
CA ALA A 136 8.06 -3.93 -9.18
C ALA A 136 8.08 -3.87 -10.72
N GLU A 137 6.93 -3.58 -11.35
CA GLU A 137 6.81 -3.40 -12.79
C GLU A 137 7.70 -2.24 -13.29
N ARG A 138 7.64 -1.09 -12.61
CA ARG A 138 8.48 0.07 -12.93
C ARG A 138 9.97 -0.27 -12.84
N ARG A 139 10.40 -0.89 -11.75
CA ARG A 139 11.81 -1.29 -11.56
C ARG A 139 12.26 -2.30 -12.62
N LEU A 140 11.39 -3.24 -13.00
CA LEU A 140 11.68 -4.20 -14.06
C LEU A 140 11.85 -3.49 -15.42
N ALA A 141 10.96 -2.55 -15.74
CA ALA A 141 11.04 -1.75 -16.95
C ALA A 141 12.33 -0.92 -17.00
N ASP A 142 12.74 -0.32 -15.88
CA ASP A 142 14.01 0.43 -15.77
C ASP A 142 15.22 -0.48 -16.06
N ILE A 143 15.25 -1.69 -15.49
CA ILE A 143 16.33 -2.67 -15.72
C ILE A 143 16.39 -3.07 -17.19
N ILE A 144 15.25 -3.45 -17.79
CA ILE A 144 15.20 -3.85 -19.21
C ILE A 144 15.60 -2.67 -20.11
N SER A 145 15.11 -1.47 -19.84
CA SER A 145 15.42 -0.27 -20.63
C SER A 145 16.90 0.10 -20.56
N SER A 146 17.57 -0.16 -19.44
CA SER A 146 19.02 0.05 -19.31
C SER A 146 19.87 -0.82 -20.25
N THR A 147 19.29 -1.90 -20.78
CA THR A 147 19.95 -2.74 -21.79
C THR A 147 19.87 -2.14 -23.20
N ALA A 148 18.90 -1.25 -23.43
CA ALA A 148 18.78 -0.55 -24.69
C ALA A 148 19.91 0.48 -24.81
N THR A 149 20.76 0.32 -25.81
CA THR A 149 21.78 1.31 -26.14
C THR A 149 21.28 2.21 -27.26
N ASN A 150 21.28 3.53 -27.03
CA ASN A 150 20.91 4.54 -28.04
C ASN A 150 21.91 4.63 -29.21
N THR A 151 23.03 3.90 -29.13
CA THR A 151 24.02 3.79 -30.19
C THR A 151 23.66 2.67 -31.16
N LYS A 152 23.90 2.94 -32.46
CA LYS A 152 23.78 1.94 -33.52
C LYS A 152 24.61 0.71 -33.15
N GLN A 153 23.97 -0.46 -33.14
CA GLN A 153 24.68 -1.71 -32.84
C GLN A 153 25.70 -2.01 -33.93
N THR A 154 26.94 -2.23 -33.51
CA THR A 154 28.05 -2.61 -34.38
C THR A 154 28.80 -3.78 -33.75
N GLU A 155 29.65 -4.44 -34.52
CA GLU A 155 30.48 -5.56 -34.06
C GLU A 155 31.24 -5.26 -32.76
N LYS A 156 31.64 -3.99 -32.56
CA LYS A 156 32.35 -3.51 -31.37
C LYS A 156 31.47 -3.41 -30.12
N THR A 157 30.14 -3.35 -30.26
CA THR A 157 29.20 -3.17 -29.14
C THR A 157 28.55 -4.46 -28.68
N TRP A 158 28.71 -5.57 -29.40
CA TRP A 158 28.01 -6.81 -29.09
C TRP A 158 28.48 -7.48 -27.79
N ASP A 159 29.78 -7.48 -27.51
CA ASP A 159 30.30 -8.00 -26.22
C ASP A 159 29.76 -7.17 -25.04
N ALA A 160 29.63 -5.85 -25.22
CA ALA A 160 29.01 -4.98 -24.22
C ALA A 160 27.50 -5.27 -24.05
N GLN A 161 26.80 -5.64 -25.12
CA GLN A 161 25.40 -6.06 -25.03
C GLN A 161 25.25 -7.36 -24.24
N VAL A 162 26.11 -8.35 -24.46
CA VAL A 162 26.13 -9.57 -23.63
C VAL A 162 26.29 -9.23 -22.15
N ALA A 163 27.23 -8.35 -21.81
CA ALA A 163 27.46 -7.92 -20.44
C ALA A 163 26.25 -7.17 -19.86
N SER A 164 25.61 -6.31 -20.65
CA SER A 164 24.41 -5.57 -20.24
C SER A 164 23.24 -6.51 -19.91
N TRP A 165 22.97 -7.50 -20.76
CA TRP A 165 21.95 -8.51 -20.48
C TRP A 165 22.30 -9.42 -19.31
N SER A 166 23.58 -9.76 -19.13
CA SER A 166 24.05 -10.50 -17.94
C SER A 166 23.76 -9.71 -16.66
N LYS A 167 24.05 -8.40 -16.67
CA LYS A 167 23.75 -7.51 -15.56
C LYS A 167 22.25 -7.42 -15.30
N ALA A 168 21.45 -7.21 -16.34
CA ALA A 168 19.99 -7.17 -16.20
C ALA A 168 19.42 -8.47 -15.60
N ILE A 169 19.94 -9.64 -15.97
CA ILE A 169 19.51 -10.91 -15.34
C ILE A 169 19.81 -10.91 -13.84
N ASN A 170 20.98 -10.44 -13.41
CA ASN A 170 21.33 -10.35 -12.00
C ASN A 170 20.45 -9.34 -11.25
N ASP A 171 20.25 -8.17 -11.85
CA ASP A 171 19.42 -7.11 -11.28
C ASP A 171 17.96 -7.58 -11.13
N ILE A 172 17.40 -8.25 -12.15
CA ILE A 172 16.05 -8.84 -12.08
C ILE A 172 15.99 -9.91 -10.98
N ASN A 173 16.98 -10.80 -10.87
CA ASN A 173 17.01 -11.81 -9.81
C ASN A 173 16.99 -11.18 -8.41
N SER A 174 17.65 -10.03 -8.23
CA SER A 174 17.71 -9.31 -6.96
C SER A 174 16.44 -8.54 -6.60
N LEU A 175 15.52 -8.35 -7.55
CA LEU A 175 14.25 -7.67 -7.26
C LEU A 175 13.46 -8.42 -6.20
N GLN A 176 13.22 -7.75 -5.07
CA GLN A 176 12.21 -8.17 -4.12
C GLN A 176 10.84 -7.78 -4.67
N VAL A 177 9.95 -8.76 -4.79
CA VAL A 177 8.65 -8.60 -5.45
C VAL A 177 7.57 -9.27 -4.61
N SER A 178 6.34 -8.79 -4.72
CA SER A 178 5.18 -9.45 -4.12
C SER A 178 4.84 -10.75 -4.85
N ASP A 179 4.08 -11.63 -4.20
CA ASP A 179 3.64 -12.92 -4.77
C ASP A 179 2.96 -12.75 -6.14
N ASN A 180 2.18 -11.68 -6.29
CA ASN A 180 1.46 -11.34 -7.52
C ASN A 180 2.38 -11.00 -8.71
N PHE A 181 3.67 -10.72 -8.46
CA PHE A 181 4.64 -10.36 -9.50
C PHE A 181 5.71 -11.45 -9.74
N VAL A 182 5.73 -12.53 -8.95
CA VAL A 182 6.71 -13.62 -9.08
C VAL A 182 6.72 -14.21 -10.48
N ALA A 183 5.55 -14.53 -11.04
CA ALA A 183 5.45 -15.09 -12.38
C ALA A 183 6.01 -14.13 -13.46
N THR A 184 5.70 -12.83 -13.37
CA THR A 184 6.22 -11.80 -14.28
C THR A 184 7.74 -11.72 -14.20
N LYS A 185 8.31 -11.75 -12.98
CA LYS A 185 9.75 -11.79 -12.75
C LYS A 185 10.40 -13.03 -13.38
N GLU A 186 9.81 -14.21 -13.23
CA GLU A 186 10.34 -15.45 -13.82
C GLU A 186 10.34 -15.41 -15.35
N TYR A 187 9.26 -14.92 -15.98
CA TYR A 187 9.22 -14.73 -17.43
C TYR A 187 10.26 -13.71 -17.90
N ALA A 188 10.44 -12.61 -17.17
CA ALA A 188 11.47 -11.63 -17.48
C ALA A 188 12.87 -12.23 -17.45
N ILE A 189 13.20 -13.03 -16.42
CA ILE A 189 14.48 -13.76 -16.33
C ILE A 189 14.65 -14.69 -17.53
N LYS A 190 13.60 -15.46 -17.86
CA LYS A 190 13.63 -16.40 -19.00
C LYS A 190 13.94 -15.68 -20.32
N TYR A 191 13.26 -14.57 -20.59
CA TYR A 191 13.46 -13.81 -21.83
C TYR A 191 14.79 -13.05 -21.85
N ALA A 192 15.22 -12.48 -20.73
CA ALA A 192 16.54 -11.86 -20.61
C ALA A 192 17.69 -12.87 -20.86
N LYS A 193 17.59 -14.09 -20.31
CA LYS A 193 18.54 -15.19 -20.58
C LYS A 193 18.56 -15.58 -22.06
N LYS A 194 17.40 -15.64 -22.72
CA LYS A 194 17.30 -15.92 -24.16
C LYS A 194 17.96 -14.81 -24.98
N MET A 195 17.80 -13.56 -24.59
CA MET A 195 18.44 -12.42 -25.25
C MET A 195 19.96 -12.45 -25.10
N GLU A 196 20.46 -12.65 -23.87
CA GLU A 196 21.89 -12.80 -23.57
C GLU A 196 22.51 -13.94 -24.40
N SER A 197 21.89 -15.12 -24.39
CA SER A 197 22.36 -16.29 -25.13
C SER A 197 22.40 -16.05 -26.64
N THR A 198 21.45 -15.28 -27.18
CA THR A 198 21.41 -14.98 -28.61
C THR A 198 22.51 -14.00 -28.99
N TRP A 199 22.75 -12.97 -28.20
CA TRP A 199 23.89 -12.06 -28.39
C TRP A 199 25.24 -12.80 -28.30
N LYS A 200 25.40 -13.69 -27.32
CA LYS A 200 26.59 -14.57 -27.22
C LYS A 200 26.77 -15.41 -28.49
N SER A 201 25.69 -15.99 -29.02
CA SER A 201 25.72 -16.78 -30.24
C SER A 201 26.12 -15.95 -31.46
N LEU A 202 25.63 -14.71 -31.57
CA LEU A 202 26.00 -13.77 -32.64
C LEU A 202 27.50 -13.46 -32.60
N VAL A 203 28.02 -13.11 -31.41
CA VAL A 203 29.44 -12.82 -31.19
C VAL A 203 30.31 -14.01 -31.59
N ILE A 204 29.97 -15.22 -31.13
CA ILE A 204 30.72 -16.44 -31.43
C ILE A 204 30.69 -16.73 -32.94
N ALA A 205 29.51 -16.65 -33.57
CA ALA A 205 29.38 -16.92 -34.99
C ALA A 205 30.16 -15.92 -35.86
N HIS A 206 30.17 -14.65 -35.48
CA HIS A 206 30.95 -13.62 -36.16
C HIS A 206 32.46 -13.84 -36.00
N LYS A 207 32.95 -14.09 -34.78
CA LYS A 207 34.37 -14.40 -34.52
C LYS A 207 34.83 -15.64 -35.30
N ALA A 208 33.94 -16.64 -35.45
CA ALA A 208 34.18 -17.84 -36.26
C ALA A 208 33.99 -17.66 -37.77
N LYS A 209 33.59 -16.46 -38.25
CA LYS A 209 33.22 -16.17 -39.64
C LYS A 209 32.19 -17.15 -40.23
N ASN A 210 31.32 -17.71 -39.37
CA ASN A 210 30.31 -18.68 -39.77
C ASN A 210 29.01 -17.96 -40.17
N LYS A 211 28.85 -17.72 -41.48
CA LYS A 211 27.70 -16.99 -42.04
C LYS A 211 26.34 -17.62 -41.68
N ALA A 212 26.23 -18.94 -41.70
CA ALA A 212 24.97 -19.63 -41.41
C ALA A 212 24.54 -19.43 -39.96
N ASN A 213 25.46 -19.62 -39.01
CA ASN A 213 25.18 -19.38 -37.59
C ASN A 213 24.96 -17.90 -37.28
N TYR A 214 25.67 -17.01 -37.98
CA TYR A 214 25.48 -15.57 -37.84
C TYR A 214 24.06 -15.15 -38.22
N LEU A 215 23.58 -15.55 -39.41
CA LEU A 215 22.22 -15.22 -39.86
C LEU A 215 21.15 -15.83 -38.95
N LYS A 216 21.36 -17.06 -38.47
CA LYS A 216 20.48 -17.70 -37.49
C LYS A 216 20.42 -16.92 -36.19
N ALA A 217 21.57 -16.56 -35.60
CA ALA A 217 21.63 -15.79 -34.36
C ALA A 217 21.01 -14.40 -34.54
N TYR A 218 21.26 -13.73 -35.67
CA TYR A 218 20.69 -12.43 -35.97
C TYR A 218 19.15 -12.47 -36.03
N ALA A 219 18.56 -13.46 -36.71
CA ALA A 219 17.11 -13.64 -36.74
C ALA A 219 16.51 -13.95 -35.35
N GLU A 220 17.24 -14.68 -34.52
CA GLU A 220 16.84 -14.97 -33.14
C GLU A 220 16.87 -13.71 -32.25
N ILE A 221 17.67 -12.68 -32.55
CA ILE A 221 17.67 -11.42 -31.79
C ILE A 221 16.32 -10.72 -31.97
N THR A 222 15.80 -10.68 -33.19
CA THR A 222 14.47 -10.11 -33.47
C THR A 222 13.38 -10.85 -32.68
N ARG A 223 13.39 -12.19 -32.72
CA ARG A 223 12.44 -13.00 -31.94
C ARG A 223 12.57 -12.80 -30.44
N ALA A 224 13.80 -12.66 -29.94
CA ALA A 224 14.03 -12.40 -28.52
C ALA A 224 13.47 -11.02 -28.10
N HIS A 225 13.49 -10.01 -28.98
CA HIS A 225 12.84 -8.73 -28.71
C HIS A 225 11.32 -8.85 -28.71
N GLU A 226 10.73 -9.61 -29.65
CA GLU A 226 9.29 -9.88 -29.66
C GLU A 226 8.81 -10.53 -28.35
N MET A 227 9.60 -11.44 -27.75
CA MET A 227 9.28 -12.03 -26.45
C MET A 227 9.23 -10.99 -25.31
N LEU A 228 10.04 -9.94 -25.36
CA LEU A 228 9.97 -8.83 -24.41
C LEU A 228 8.70 -8.00 -24.60
N THR A 229 8.22 -7.85 -25.84
CA THR A 229 6.91 -7.22 -26.12
C THR A 229 5.75 -8.07 -25.58
N VAL A 230 5.85 -9.40 -25.65
CA VAL A 230 4.87 -10.31 -25.03
C VAL A 230 4.86 -10.13 -23.51
N LEU A 231 6.03 -10.04 -22.87
CA LEU A 231 6.12 -9.75 -21.43
C LEU A 231 5.42 -8.44 -21.04
N ALA A 232 5.60 -7.38 -21.82
CA ALA A 232 4.93 -6.10 -21.58
C ALA A 232 3.40 -6.24 -21.67
N SER A 233 2.93 -7.01 -22.65
CA SER A 233 1.50 -7.27 -22.86
C SER A 233 0.88 -8.10 -21.73
N ASP A 234 1.59 -9.15 -21.29
CA ASP A 234 1.18 -10.00 -20.17
C ASP A 234 1.15 -9.22 -18.85
N SER A 235 2.13 -8.33 -18.63
CA SER A 235 2.17 -7.46 -17.45
C SER A 235 0.97 -6.51 -17.42
N GLN A 236 0.64 -5.90 -18.57
CA GLN A 236 -0.52 -5.02 -18.69
C GLN A 236 -1.84 -5.77 -18.44
N ALA A 237 -1.97 -6.99 -18.94
CA ALA A 237 -3.15 -7.82 -18.70
C ALA A 237 -3.32 -8.14 -17.20
N ARG A 238 -2.24 -8.49 -16.50
CA ARG A 238 -2.25 -8.74 -15.05
C ARG A 238 -2.57 -7.48 -14.26
N LEU A 239 -2.00 -6.33 -14.63
CA LEU A 239 -2.32 -5.06 -14.00
C LEU A 239 -3.82 -4.74 -14.11
N LYS A 240 -4.43 -5.00 -15.27
CA LYS A 240 -5.87 -4.81 -15.46
C LYS A 240 -6.70 -5.68 -14.50
N VAL A 241 -6.29 -6.93 -14.26
CA VAL A 241 -6.95 -7.81 -13.28
C VAL A 241 -6.81 -7.26 -11.87
N ILE A 242 -5.60 -6.87 -11.46
CA ILE A 242 -5.34 -6.30 -10.12
C ILE A 242 -6.15 -5.02 -9.89
N LEU A 243 -6.20 -4.12 -10.88
CA LEU A 243 -7.00 -2.90 -10.80
C LEU A 243 -8.51 -3.21 -10.75
N SER A 244 -8.97 -4.25 -11.45
CA SER A 244 -10.36 -4.71 -11.39
C SER A 244 -10.70 -5.28 -10.02
N ASP A 245 -9.82 -6.06 -9.41
CA ASP A 245 -10.00 -6.64 -8.07
C ASP A 245 -9.98 -5.57 -6.97
N LEU A 246 -9.17 -4.52 -7.17
CA LEU A 246 -9.15 -3.33 -6.33
C LEU A 246 -10.47 -2.56 -6.44
N GLN A 247 -10.97 -2.34 -7.67
CA GLN A 247 -12.26 -1.68 -7.90
C GLN A 247 -13.41 -2.49 -7.28
N ALA A 248 -13.46 -3.80 -7.49
CA ALA A 248 -14.48 -4.65 -6.88
C ALA A 248 -14.43 -4.60 -5.34
N SER A 249 -13.22 -4.49 -4.76
CA SER A 249 -13.09 -4.31 -3.32
C SER A 249 -13.57 -2.95 -2.84
N TYR A 250 -13.41 -1.91 -3.66
CA TYR A 250 -13.93 -0.59 -3.37
C TYR A 250 -15.45 -0.56 -3.44
N ASP A 251 -16.04 -1.21 -4.44
CA ASP A 251 -17.49 -1.28 -4.60
C ASP A 251 -18.17 -1.98 -3.40
N THR A 252 -17.45 -2.85 -2.68
CA THR A 252 -17.95 -3.45 -1.41
C THR A 252 -17.86 -2.53 -0.19
N LEU A 253 -17.20 -1.37 -0.29
CA LEU A 253 -17.20 -0.34 0.76
C LEU A 253 -18.46 0.54 0.71
N LYS A 254 -19.10 0.64 -0.45
CA LYS A 254 -20.32 1.42 -0.69
C LYS A 254 -21.56 0.66 -0.23
#